data_AF-A0A2N2TMN0-F1
#
_entry.id   AF-A0A2N2TMN0-F1
#
_cell.length_a   1.000
_cell.length_b   1.000
_cell.length_c   1.000
_cell.angle_alpha   90.00
_cell.angle_beta   90.00
_cell.angle_gamma   90.00
#
_symmetry.space_group_name_H-M   'P 1'
#
loop_
_entity.id
_entity.type
_entity.pdbx_description
1 polymer ?
#
loop_
_entity_poly.entity_id
_entity_poly.type
_entity_poly.pdbx_seq_one_letter_code
_entity_poly.pdbx_strand_id
1 'polypeptide(L)'
;MRRSSVFRASLHRPKTVMGTDPAAFYCIAFLGSFFFSAQVYVGIPLLLPVFYISRLLTKKDPQFMAIFFRYIEEGNAYSAIPRPSDWMNRPKGWGRGLPW
;
A
#
# COMPACT_ATOMS: atom_id res chain seq x y z
N MET A 1 1.25 22.41 22.94
CA MET A 1 2.27 21.52 22.35
C MET A 1 1.58 20.31 21.72
N ARG A 2 1.45 20.26 20.39
CA ARG A 2 0.96 19.07 19.69
C ARG A 2 2.10 18.06 19.60
N ARG A 3 1.93 16.89 20.22
CA ARG A 3 2.80 15.73 19.98
C ARG A 3 2.51 15.24 18.55
N SER A 4 3.26 15.72 17.57
CA SER A 4 3.27 15.12 16.24
C SER A 4 4.20 13.90 16.28
N SER A 5 3.62 12.70 16.36
CA SER A 5 4.36 11.50 16.04
C SER A 5 4.67 11.55 14.55
N VAL A 6 5.94 11.67 14.18
CA VAL A 6 6.39 11.55 12.80
C VAL A 6 6.09 10.12 12.35
N PHE A 7 4.94 9.92 11.70
CA PHE A 7 4.54 8.62 11.16
C PHE A 7 5.47 8.33 9.98
N ARG A 8 6.52 7.54 10.22
CA ARG A 8 7.46 7.16 9.17
C ARG A 8 6.81 6.07 8.32
N ALA A 9 6.31 6.44 7.14
CA ALA A 9 5.72 5.51 6.17
C ALA A 9 6.66 4.33 5.80
N SER A 10 7.97 4.46 6.06
CA SER A 10 8.93 3.36 5.94
C SER A 10 8.72 2.22 6.93
N LEU A 11 8.12 2.47 8.10
CA LEU A 11 7.82 1.46 9.12
C LEU A 11 6.50 0.72 8.86
N HIS A 12 5.53 1.33 8.18
CA HIS A 12 4.27 0.68 7.81
C HIS A 12 4.36 0.01 6.43
N ARG A 13 5.53 -0.56 6.10
CA ARG A 13 5.68 -1.35 4.87
C ARG A 13 5.06 -2.72 5.11
N PRO A 14 4.09 -3.17 4.30
CA PRO A 14 3.59 -4.55 4.37
C PRO A 14 4.77 -5.52 4.33
N LYS A 15 4.85 -6.41 5.33
CA LYS A 15 5.90 -7.43 5.41
C LYS A 15 5.76 -8.32 4.18
N THR A 16 6.75 -8.29 3.28
CA THR A 16 6.80 -9.20 2.13
C THR A 16 7.78 -10.31 2.41
N VAL A 17 7.48 -11.52 1.93
CA VAL A 17 8.38 -12.66 1.98
C VAL A 17 8.92 -12.85 0.57
N MET A 18 10.24 -12.74 0.38
CA MET A 18 10.88 -12.85 -0.95
C MET A 18 10.29 -11.90 -2.02
N GLY A 19 9.72 -10.77 -1.61
CA GLY A 19 9.11 -9.78 -2.52
C GLY A 19 7.66 -10.06 -2.94
N THR A 20 7.00 -11.06 -2.34
CA THR A 20 5.58 -11.38 -2.52
C THR A 20 4.83 -11.23 -1.18
N ASP A 21 3.50 -11.17 -1.24
CA ASP A 21 2.64 -11.16 -0.07
C ASP A 21 2.81 -12.47 0.71
N PRO A 22 2.87 -12.45 2.06
CA PRO A 22 3.10 -13.66 2.85
C PRO A 22 2.07 -14.76 2.57
N ALA A 23 0.78 -14.41 2.40
CA ALA A 23 -0.25 -15.40 2.14
C ALA A 23 -0.07 -16.04 0.76
N ALA A 24 0.24 -15.23 -0.26
CA ALA A 24 0.55 -15.73 -1.59
C ALA A 24 1.77 -16.65 -1.60
N PHE A 25 2.83 -16.29 -0.86
CA PHE A 25 4.02 -17.11 -0.71
C PHE A 25 3.70 -18.47 -0.07
N TYR A 26 2.96 -18.48 1.04
CA TYR A 26 2.59 -19.72 1.74
C TYR A 26 1.71 -20.62 0.87
N CYS A 27 0.78 -20.07 0.10
CA CYS A 27 -0.01 -20.85 -0.86
C CYS A 27 0.87 -21.52 -1.93
N ILE A 28 1.85 -20.81 -2.48
CA ILE A 28 2.77 -21.38 -3.49
C ILE A 28 3.64 -22.48 -2.87
N ALA A 29 4.17 -22.25 -1.67
CA ALA A 29 4.97 -23.24 -0.95
C ALA A 29 4.15 -24.50 -0.61
N PHE A 30 2.89 -24.33 -0.20
CA PHE A 30 1.96 -25.42 0.03
C PHE A 30 1.68 -26.20 -1.25
N LEU A 31 1.36 -25.53 -2.36
CA LEU A 31 1.14 -26.18 -3.66
C LEU A 31 2.37 -26.95 -4.14
N GLY A 32 3.58 -26.41 -3.93
CA GLY A 32 4.84 -27.12 -4.23
C GLY A 32 5.00 -28.38 -3.41
N SER A 33 4.75 -28.30 -2.10
CA SER A 33 4.79 -29.46 -1.20
C SER A 33 3.74 -30.50 -1.60
N PHE A 34 2.54 -30.06 -1.98
CA PHE A 34 1.45 -30.92 -2.42
C PHE A 34 1.75 -31.62 -3.75
N PHE A 35 2.23 -30.90 -4.77
CA PHE A 35 2.61 -31.50 -6.05
C PHE A 35 3.76 -32.51 -5.91
N PHE A 36 4.71 -32.22 -5.02
CA PHE A 36 5.78 -33.16 -4.71
C PHE A 36 5.22 -34.43 -4.05
N SER A 37 4.34 -34.29 -3.05
CA SER A 37 3.71 -35.43 -2.37
C SER A 37 2.80 -36.25 -3.29
N ALA A 38 2.08 -35.59 -4.20
CA ALA A 38 1.18 -36.23 -5.16
C ALA A 38 1.91 -36.79 -6.40
N GLN A 39 3.25 -36.69 -6.43
CA GLN A 39 4.09 -37.11 -7.56
C GLN A 39 3.74 -36.42 -8.89
N VAL A 40 3.12 -35.24 -8.83
CA VAL A 40 2.76 -34.41 -10.00
C VAL A 40 3.94 -33.50 -10.34
N TYR A 41 5.04 -34.11 -10.77
CA TYR A 41 6.28 -33.37 -11.07
C TYR A 41 6.11 -32.37 -12.23
N VAL A 42 5.16 -32.61 -13.13
CA VAL A 42 4.81 -31.69 -14.23
C VAL A 42 4.23 -30.36 -13.70
N GLY A 43 3.60 -30.37 -12.52
CA GLY A 43 3.06 -29.17 -11.88
C GLY A 43 4.12 -28.29 -11.22
N ILE A 44 5.28 -28.83 -10.88
CA ILE A 44 6.33 -28.10 -10.15
C ILE A 44 6.92 -26.94 -10.99
N PRO A 45 7.29 -27.13 -12.27
CA PRO A 45 7.74 -26.03 -13.13
C PRO A 45 6.74 -24.88 -13.26
N LEU A 46 5.43 -25.15 -13.13
CA LEU A 46 4.38 -24.12 -13.21
C LEU A 46 4.35 -23.20 -11.98
N LEU A 47 4.95 -23.60 -10.86
CA LEU A 47 5.00 -22.75 -9.67
C LEU A 47 5.95 -21.57 -9.82
N LEU A 48 7.00 -21.71 -10.63
CA LEU A 48 7.95 -20.63 -10.93
C LEU A 48 7.27 -19.42 -11.60
N PRO A 49 6.56 -19.55 -12.74
CA PRO A 49 5.87 -18.41 -13.34
C PRO A 49 4.78 -17.86 -12.42
N VAL A 50 4.07 -18.70 -11.67
CA VAL A 50 3.09 -18.23 -10.67
C VAL A 50 3.75 -17.36 -9.60
N PHE A 51 4.93 -17.75 -9.10
CA PHE A 51 5.71 -16.94 -8.16
C PHE A 51 6.15 -15.61 -8.78
N TYR A 52 6.65 -15.61 -10.01
CA TYR A 52 7.04 -14.38 -10.70
C TYR A 52 5.85 -13.44 -10.92
N ILE A 53 4.69 -13.96 -11.33
CA ILE A 53 3.45 -13.19 -11.48
C ILE A 53 3.01 -12.63 -10.13
N SER A 54 2.98 -13.46 -9.08
CA SER A 54 2.68 -13.02 -7.72
C SER A 54 3.59 -11.88 -7.27
N ARG A 55 4.90 -12.00 -7.53
CA ARG A 55 5.88 -10.95 -7.22
C ARG A 55 5.69 -9.69 -8.06
N LEU A 56 5.30 -9.82 -9.34
CA LEU A 56 4.97 -8.69 -10.21
C LEU A 56 3.72 -7.96 -9.73
N LEU A 57 2.66 -8.68 -9.37
CA LEU A 57 1.42 -8.12 -8.83
C LEU A 57 1.60 -7.54 -7.43
N THR A 58 2.53 -8.10 -6.64
CA THR A 58 2.89 -7.57 -5.32
C THR A 58 3.80 -6.33 -5.42
N LYS A 59 4.24 -5.90 -6.61
CA LYS A 59 4.83 -4.56 -6.76
C LYS A 59 3.77 -3.53 -6.41
N LYS A 60 3.78 -3.16 -5.13
CA LYS A 60 3.02 -2.09 -4.52
C LYS A 60 3.13 -0.89 -5.44
N ASP A 61 2.01 -0.47 -6.03
CA ASP A 61 1.96 0.82 -6.66
C ASP A 61 2.24 1.87 -5.56
N PRO A 62 3.44 2.51 -5.58
CA PRO A 62 3.80 3.48 -4.57
C PRO A 62 2.84 4.68 -4.62
N GLN A 63 2.24 4.97 -5.78
CA GLN A 63 1.23 6.01 -5.92
C GLN A 63 -0.07 5.59 -5.25
N PHE A 64 -0.55 4.36 -5.46
CA PHE A 64 -1.76 3.87 -4.79
C PHE A 64 -1.62 3.92 -3.27
N MET A 65 -0.50 3.47 -2.72
CA MET A 65 -0.29 3.53 -1.26
C MET A 65 -0.18 4.97 -0.75
N ALA A 66 0.47 5.87 -1.49
CA ALA A 66 0.51 7.28 -1.14
C ALA A 66 -0.89 7.93 -1.17
N ILE A 67 -1.70 7.62 -2.18
CA ILE A 67 -3.09 8.10 -2.31
C ILE A 67 -3.96 7.53 -1.19
N PHE A 68 -3.82 6.24 -0.88
CA PHE A 68 -4.57 5.58 0.18
C PHE A 68 -4.25 6.15 1.57
N PHE A 69 -2.97 6.36 1.88
CA PHE A 69 -2.59 7.01 3.14
C PHE A 69 -3.07 8.45 3.20
N ARG A 70 -3.00 9.20 2.09
CA ARG A 70 -3.56 10.54 2.00
C ARG A 70 -5.08 10.55 2.24
N TYR A 71 -5.79 9.57 1.71
CA TYR A 71 -7.23 9.41 1.91
C TYR A 71 -7.59 9.10 3.37
N ILE A 72 -6.82 8.24 4.05
CA ILE A 72 -6.99 7.95 5.49
C ILE A 72 -6.73 9.20 6.36
N GLU A 73 -5.69 9.97 6.03
CA GLU A 73 -5.43 11.25 6.72
C GLU A 73 -6.54 12.28 6.45
N GLU A 74 -7.09 12.31 5.23
CA GLU A 74 -8.17 13.21 4.84
C GLU A 74 -9.51 12.86 5.50
N GLY A 75 -9.81 11.57 5.72
CA GLY A 75 -11.03 11.13 6.43
C GLY A 75 -11.16 11.65 7.87
N ASN A 76 -10.03 11.97 8.53
CA ASN A 76 -9.99 12.54 9.88
C ASN A 76 -9.77 14.07 9.87
N ALA A 77 -9.57 14.68 8.71
CA ALA A 77 -9.27 16.09 8.58
C ALA A 77 -10.46 16.89 8.04
N TYR A 78 -11.63 16.77 8.68
CA TYR A 78 -12.69 17.79 8.61
C TYR A 78 -12.25 19.04 9.41
N SER A 79 -11.17 19.66 8.96
CA SER A 79 -10.67 20.92 9.50
C SER A 79 -11.12 22.02 8.55
N ALA A 80 -11.95 22.94 9.03
CA ALA A 80 -12.28 24.17 8.30
C ALA A 80 -11.05 25.07 8.07
N ILE A 81 -9.93 24.78 8.74
CA ILE A 81 -8.68 25.51 8.59
C ILE A 81 -7.95 24.98 7.34
N PRO A 82 -7.64 25.85 6.37
CA PRO A 82 -6.93 25.46 5.16
C PRO A 82 -5.51 24.98 5.48
N ARG A 83 -5.07 23.93 4.78
CA ARG A 83 -3.72 23.39 4.95
C ARG A 83 -2.68 24.41 4.47
N PRO A 84 -1.44 24.39 5.00
CA PRO A 84 -0.38 25.28 4.53
C PRO A 84 -0.10 25.15 3.02
N SER A 85 -0.18 23.93 2.46
CA SER A 85 -0.05 23.69 1.02
C SER A 85 -1.13 24.37 0.19
N ASP A 86 -2.37 24.33 0.68
CA ASP A 86 -3.54 24.85 -0.01
C ASP A 86 -3.62 26.37 0.15
N TRP A 87 -3.18 26.88 1.30
CA TRP A 87 -3.01 28.31 1.58
C TRP A 87 -1.98 28.96 0.65
N MET A 88 -0.88 28.27 0.34
CA MET A 88 0.14 28.78 -0.57
C MET A 88 -0.33 28.83 -2.03
N ASN A 89 -1.22 27.92 -2.45
CA ASN A 89 -1.71 27.81 -3.82
C ASN A 89 -3.12 28.36 -4.03
N ARG A 90 -3.65 29.11 -3.07
CA ARG A 90 -5.03 29.60 -3.16
C ARG A 90 -5.19 30.65 -4.26
N PRO A 91 -6.28 30.61 -5.03
CA PRO A 91 -6.61 31.69 -5.95
C PRO A 91 -6.90 32.99 -5.21
N LYS A 92 -6.58 34.13 -5.85
CA LYS A 92 -6.90 35.47 -5.31
C LYS A 92 -8.41 35.57 -5.06
N GLY A 93 -8.81 35.72 -3.80
CA GLY A 93 -10.21 35.81 -3.38
C GLY A 93 -10.77 34.61 -2.61
N TRP A 94 -9.96 33.57 -2.38
CA TRP A 94 -10.40 32.43 -1.57
C TRP A 94 -10.78 32.85 -0.14
N GLY A 95 -12.00 32.50 0.28
CA GLY A 95 -12.53 32.84 1.61
C GLY A 95 -13.15 34.24 1.73
N ARG A 96 -13.26 35.03 0.64
CA ARG A 96 -13.84 36.38 0.69
C ARG A 96 -15.37 36.30 0.82
N GLY A 97 -15.90 36.68 1.98
CA GLY A 97 -17.35 36.76 2.24
C GLY A 97 -17.96 35.58 2.99
N LEU A 98 -17.15 34.64 3.48
CA LEU A 98 -17.64 33.59 4.39
C LEU A 98 -17.72 34.12 5.82
N PRO A 99 -18.85 33.94 6.54
CA PRO A 99 -18.90 34.15 7.98
C PRO A 99 -18.05 33.08 8.66
N TRP A 100 -17.25 33.49 9.65
CA TRP A 100 -16.35 32.62 10.40
C TRP A 100 -17.07 31.47 11.10
#